data_AF-A0A358S4E2-F1
#
_entry.id   AF-A0A358S4E2-F1
#
_cell.length_a   1.000
_cell.length_b   1.000
_cell.length_c   1.000
_cell.angle_alpha   90.00
_cell.angle_beta   90.00
_cell.angle_gamma   90.00
#
_symmetry.space_group_name_H-M   'P 1'
#
loop_
_entity.id
_entity.type
_entity.pdbx_description
1 polymer ?
#
loop_
_entity_poly.entity_id
_entity_poly.type
_entity_poly.pdbx_seq_one_letter_code
_entity_poly.pdbx_strand_id
1 'polypeptide(L)'
;MTGIKKGPWFDEIMTPENYKHYYEYSSLKKSTVTSLIKLLEAQYALPDLDQDELERAMKEAVRSYKNHKGTAIFVYKKFLQYLLEVHQCSIEVSFPEVDVWNTFERQMYLAKELQGGDLDIEDLSERLWVSTRTLEEDLKKLRGLDEDPIQILGRKFEIRDMERKNGKVLFSSTVHPFFLTWNLTQVIAALKGLQMMMENPLMKAYAEKSAEDLWMQLSSFGKNRILQVSKELIQEDTAFYEALARSESDAFLEEKRFKTTDGPSVLMDCMKNEKSFFMVYLEEDGSAVFLEECRCIPGTYKGSFLKIEYKEGVRTVFFDRVLRSAYTKEELY
;
A
#
# COMPACT_ATOMS: atom_id res chain seq x y z
N MET A 1 25.95 25.00 17.15
CA MET A 1 26.17 25.27 15.72
C MET A 1 26.80 26.63 15.59
N THR A 2 28.04 26.71 15.11
CA THR A 2 28.68 27.98 14.76
C THR A 2 27.94 28.57 13.57
N GLY A 3 27.21 29.66 13.79
CA GLY A 3 26.36 30.31 12.80
C GLY A 3 27.16 30.74 11.58
N ILE A 4 26.95 30.03 10.46
CA ILE A 4 27.33 30.51 9.14
C ILE A 4 26.33 31.65 8.83
N LYS A 5 26.75 32.89 9.07
CA LYS A 5 25.93 34.07 8.76
C LYS A 5 25.67 34.14 7.27
N LYS A 6 24.42 34.34 6.78
CA LYS A 6 24.13 34.79 5.39
C LYS A 6 25.12 35.90 5.11
N GLY A 7 26.10 35.53 4.34
CA GLY A 7 27.09 36.40 3.79
C GLY A 7 27.25 35.97 2.34
N PRO A 8 28.31 36.44 1.68
CA PRO A 8 28.62 36.11 0.30
C PRO A 8 28.68 34.61 0.01
N TRP A 9 28.69 33.73 1.02
CA TRP A 9 28.78 32.30 0.83
C TRP A 9 27.64 31.70 0.00
N PHE A 10 26.40 32.20 0.00
CA PHE A 10 25.40 31.64 -0.93
C PHE A 10 25.81 31.91 -2.39
N ASP A 11 26.36 33.09 -2.66
CA ASP A 11 26.96 33.48 -3.95
C ASP A 11 28.33 32.80 -4.21
N GLU A 12 29.16 32.54 -3.19
CA GLU A 12 30.46 31.85 -3.30
C GLU A 12 30.29 30.34 -3.50
N ILE A 13 29.36 29.70 -2.77
CA ILE A 13 28.97 28.29 -2.93
C ILE A 13 28.43 28.06 -4.35
N MET A 14 27.74 29.07 -4.89
CA MET A 14 27.06 29.03 -6.20
C MET A 14 27.87 29.61 -7.37
N THR A 15 29.19 29.70 -7.22
CA THR A 15 30.05 30.10 -8.32
C THR A 15 30.13 29.03 -9.43
N PRO A 16 30.21 29.44 -10.71
CA PRO A 16 30.58 28.62 -11.85
C PRO A 16 31.75 27.64 -11.64
N GLU A 17 32.74 28.04 -10.84
CA GLU A 17 33.92 27.24 -10.50
C GLU A 17 33.57 26.07 -9.56
N ASN A 18 32.72 26.31 -8.55
CA ASN A 18 32.25 25.25 -7.66
C ASN A 18 31.31 24.27 -8.38
N TYR A 19 30.53 24.71 -9.37
CA TYR A 19 29.70 23.82 -10.21
C TYR A 19 30.47 22.61 -10.79
N LYS A 20 31.72 22.81 -11.21
CA LYS A 20 32.56 21.73 -11.75
C LYS A 20 32.80 20.63 -10.71
N HIS A 21 33.15 20.98 -9.48
CA HIS A 21 33.54 20.01 -8.45
C HIS A 21 32.39 19.07 -8.02
N TYR A 22 31.12 19.52 -8.07
CA TYR A 22 29.96 18.75 -7.57
C TYR A 22 29.09 18.13 -8.67
N TYR A 23 29.10 18.72 -9.87
CA TYR A 23 28.20 18.33 -10.95
C TYR A 23 28.93 17.90 -12.23
N GLU A 24 30.27 17.85 -12.26
CA GLU A 24 31.05 17.32 -13.42
C GLU A 24 30.61 15.90 -13.83
N TYR A 25 30.04 15.14 -12.90
CA TYR A 25 29.52 13.79 -13.15
C TYR A 25 27.98 13.71 -13.18
N SER A 26 27.27 14.84 -13.06
CA SER A 26 25.82 14.85 -13.21
C SER A 26 25.46 15.01 -14.69
N SER A 27 24.42 14.31 -15.15
CA SER A 27 23.83 14.52 -16.48
C SER A 27 23.04 15.84 -16.58
N LEU A 28 23.06 16.68 -15.53
CA LEU A 28 22.27 17.90 -15.46
C LEU A 28 22.99 19.07 -16.14
N LYS A 29 22.21 19.91 -16.81
CA LYS A 29 22.70 21.16 -17.40
C LYS A 29 22.99 22.17 -16.30
N LYS A 30 24.06 22.95 -16.46
CA LYS A 30 24.44 24.03 -15.54
C LYS A 30 23.32 25.02 -15.27
N SER A 31 22.62 25.43 -16.34
CA SER A 31 21.46 26.31 -16.22
C SER A 31 20.36 25.76 -15.33
N THR A 32 20.12 24.43 -15.35
CA THR A 32 19.12 23.77 -14.50
C THR A 32 19.49 23.89 -13.03
N VAL A 33 20.74 23.55 -12.68
CA VAL A 33 21.23 23.62 -11.29
C VAL A 33 21.21 25.06 -10.79
N THR A 34 21.74 26.01 -11.57
CA THR A 34 21.73 27.43 -11.21
C THR A 34 20.30 27.94 -10.98
N SER A 35 19.35 27.54 -11.81
CA SER A 35 17.94 27.97 -11.65
C SER A 35 17.30 27.39 -10.40
N LEU A 36 17.58 26.12 -10.07
CA LEU A 36 17.03 25.46 -8.89
C LEU A 36 17.59 26.00 -7.57
N ILE A 37 18.86 26.39 -7.55
CA ILE A 37 19.43 27.01 -6.36
C ILE A 37 18.95 28.45 -6.21
N LYS A 38 18.82 29.23 -7.29
CA LYS A 38 18.15 30.54 -7.22
C LYS A 38 16.72 30.43 -6.71
N LEU A 39 16.02 29.36 -7.07
CA LEU A 39 14.68 29.09 -6.56
C LEU A 39 14.71 28.80 -5.05
N LEU A 40 15.68 28.01 -4.57
CA LEU A 40 15.88 27.77 -3.13
C LEU A 40 16.19 29.07 -2.37
N GLU A 41 17.10 29.88 -2.92
CA GLU A 41 17.49 31.17 -2.35
C GLU A 41 16.30 32.10 -2.18
N ALA A 42 15.45 32.19 -3.21
CA ALA A 42 14.25 33.03 -3.18
C ALA A 42 13.23 32.59 -2.10
N GLN A 43 13.27 31.32 -1.68
CA GLN A 43 12.40 30.79 -0.62
C GLN A 43 13.01 30.90 0.78
N TYR A 44 14.32 31.19 0.89
CA TYR A 44 15.06 31.20 2.16
C TYR A 44 15.13 32.61 2.78
N ALA A 45 14.43 32.82 3.89
CA ALA A 45 14.24 34.13 4.47
C ALA A 45 15.34 34.52 5.48
N LEU A 46 15.91 33.57 6.22
CA LEU A 46 16.77 33.88 7.36
C LEU A 46 18.16 34.44 6.95
N PRO A 47 18.78 35.27 7.80
CA PRO A 47 20.10 35.82 7.59
C PRO A 47 21.21 34.91 8.11
N ASP A 48 20.92 33.72 8.60
CA ASP A 48 21.92 32.75 9.06
C ASP A 48 21.44 31.37 8.61
N LEU A 49 22.37 30.43 8.39
CA LEU A 49 22.02 29.06 8.03
C LEU A 49 21.35 28.36 9.21
N ASP A 50 20.08 28.06 9.01
CA ASP A 50 19.15 27.39 9.92
C ASP A 50 18.53 26.18 9.22
N GLN A 51 18.43 25.06 9.94
CA GLN A 51 18.00 23.76 9.42
C GLN A 51 16.51 23.77 9.04
N ASP A 52 15.64 24.21 9.94
CA ASP A 52 14.20 24.17 9.75
C ASP A 52 13.77 25.10 8.61
N GLU A 53 14.37 26.28 8.54
CA GLU A 53 14.17 27.21 7.45
C GLU A 53 14.71 26.67 6.12
N LEU A 54 15.83 25.94 6.12
CA LEU A 54 16.39 25.37 4.89
C LEU A 54 15.49 24.27 4.36
N GLU A 55 15.02 23.38 5.23
CA GLU A 55 14.05 22.35 4.86
C GLU A 55 12.76 22.98 4.31
N ARG A 56 12.22 23.99 5.00
CA ARG A 56 11.03 24.74 4.53
C ARG A 56 11.26 25.36 3.14
N ALA A 57 12.38 26.04 2.95
CA ALA A 57 12.71 26.67 1.67
C ALA A 57 12.89 25.63 0.54
N MET A 58 13.52 24.49 0.83
CA MET A 58 13.63 23.37 -0.11
C MET A 58 12.25 22.82 -0.49
N LYS A 59 11.36 22.60 0.47
CA LYS A 59 9.98 22.14 0.23
C LYS A 59 9.24 23.08 -0.70
N GLU A 60 9.25 24.38 -0.43
CA GLU A 60 8.56 25.38 -1.25
C GLU A 60 9.18 25.51 -2.65
N ALA A 61 10.50 25.41 -2.75
CA ALA A 61 11.19 25.41 -4.04
C ALA A 61 10.83 24.17 -4.87
N VAL A 62 10.77 22.97 -4.27
CA VAL A 62 10.29 21.75 -4.96
C VAL A 62 8.82 21.86 -5.35
N ARG A 63 7.96 22.40 -4.48
CA ARG A 63 6.52 22.58 -4.76
C ARG A 63 6.28 23.50 -5.95
N SER A 64 7.04 24.59 -6.05
CA SER A 64 6.93 25.61 -7.11
C SER A 64 7.66 25.24 -8.40
N TYR A 65 8.55 24.24 -8.37
CA TYR A 65 9.27 23.79 -9.56
C TYR A 65 8.33 23.07 -10.54
N LYS A 66 8.17 23.66 -11.73
CA LYS A 66 7.23 23.18 -12.76
C LYS A 66 7.71 21.97 -13.56
N ASN A 67 9.02 21.69 -13.55
CA ASN A 67 9.59 20.52 -14.22
C ASN A 67 9.72 19.36 -13.24
N HIS A 68 10.41 18.30 -13.65
CA HIS A 68 10.60 17.08 -12.87
C HIS A 68 11.11 17.36 -11.45
N LYS A 69 10.22 17.21 -10.44
CA LYS A 69 10.52 17.50 -9.02
C LYS A 69 11.68 16.66 -8.47
N GLY A 70 11.84 15.42 -8.95
CA GLY A 70 13.01 14.59 -8.63
C GLY A 70 14.35 15.25 -8.98
N THR A 71 14.42 16.09 -10.02
CA THR A 71 15.63 16.85 -10.35
C THR A 71 15.95 17.89 -9.27
N ALA A 72 14.92 18.59 -8.76
CA ALA A 72 15.09 19.56 -7.68
C ALA A 72 15.57 18.87 -6.39
N ILE A 73 14.92 17.76 -6.01
CA ILE A 73 15.32 16.94 -4.86
C ILE A 73 16.77 16.45 -4.98
N PHE A 74 17.17 15.96 -6.16
CA PHE A 74 18.54 15.53 -6.42
C PHE A 74 19.55 16.67 -6.25
N VAL A 75 19.27 17.84 -6.81
CA VAL A 75 20.12 19.04 -6.67
C VAL A 75 20.23 19.45 -5.20
N TYR A 76 19.15 19.42 -4.44
CA TYR A 76 19.18 19.79 -3.02
C TYR A 76 19.91 18.78 -2.15
N LYS A 77 19.78 17.47 -2.42
CA LYS A 77 20.62 16.44 -1.77
C LYS A 77 22.11 16.67 -2.03
N LYS A 78 22.47 17.02 -3.27
CA LYS A 78 23.86 17.36 -3.65
C LYS A 78 24.35 18.65 -2.98
N PHE A 79 23.48 19.63 -2.82
CA PHE A 79 23.78 20.85 -2.08
C PHE A 79 24.02 20.58 -0.59
N LEU A 80 23.24 19.72 0.07
CA LEU A 80 23.50 19.33 1.46
C LEU A 80 24.83 18.57 1.61
N GLN A 81 25.15 17.68 0.66
CA GLN A 81 26.43 16.98 0.62
C GLN A 81 27.60 17.99 0.51
N TYR A 82 27.45 19.03 -0.31
CA TYR A 82 28.41 20.12 -0.44
C TYR A 82 28.65 20.85 0.90
N LEU A 83 27.57 21.20 1.60
CA LEU A 83 27.67 21.90 2.88
C LEU A 83 28.46 21.08 3.91
N LEU A 84 28.28 19.76 3.88
CA LEU A 84 29.01 18.85 4.73
C LEU A 84 30.50 18.76 4.34
N GLU A 85 30.82 18.56 3.06
CA GLU A 85 32.19 18.28 2.62
C GLU A 85 33.09 19.53 2.66
N VAL A 86 32.57 20.70 2.29
CA VAL A 86 33.36 21.94 2.17
C VAL A 86 33.32 22.77 3.43
N HIS A 87 32.12 22.88 4.02
CA HIS A 87 31.87 23.79 5.15
C HIS A 87 31.75 23.05 6.48
N GLN A 88 31.91 21.72 6.49
CA GLN A 88 31.77 20.88 7.68
C GLN A 88 30.43 21.10 8.39
N CYS A 89 29.41 21.47 7.61
CA CYS A 89 28.08 21.78 8.10
C CYS A 89 27.14 20.63 7.74
N SER A 90 26.76 19.86 8.76
CA SER A 90 25.77 18.80 8.63
C SER A 90 24.38 19.36 8.89
N ILE A 91 23.49 19.22 7.91
CA ILE A 91 22.07 19.55 8.02
C ILE A 91 21.28 18.32 7.62
N GLU A 92 20.41 17.87 8.51
CA GLU A 92 19.51 16.75 8.25
C GLU A 92 18.19 17.28 7.70
N VAL A 93 17.77 16.75 6.55
CA VAL A 93 16.52 17.11 5.88
C VAL A 93 15.76 15.84 5.55
N SER A 94 14.47 15.81 5.89
CA SER A 94 13.59 14.67 5.62
C SER A 94 13.00 14.74 4.22
N PHE A 95 13.71 14.15 3.24
CA PHE A 95 13.22 14.08 1.86
C PHE A 95 12.09 13.06 1.70
N PRO A 96 11.21 13.22 0.68
CA PRO A 96 10.19 12.23 0.35
C PRO A 96 10.78 10.83 0.10
N GLU A 97 10.07 9.81 0.58
CA GLU A 97 10.48 8.39 0.48
C GLU A 97 10.30 7.78 -0.92
N VAL A 98 9.47 8.41 -1.75
CA VAL A 98 9.12 7.95 -3.11
C VAL A 98 9.46 9.02 -4.15
N ASP A 99 9.53 8.64 -5.43
CA ASP A 99 9.62 9.65 -6.49
C ASP A 99 8.29 10.39 -6.62
N VAL A 100 8.23 11.57 -6.01
CA VAL A 100 7.03 12.41 -5.98
C VAL A 100 6.61 12.92 -7.35
N TRP A 101 7.46 12.83 -8.37
CA TRP A 101 7.10 13.12 -9.76
C TRP A 101 6.40 11.94 -10.43
N ASN A 102 6.76 10.72 -10.05
CA ASN A 102 6.09 9.51 -10.52
C ASN A 102 4.70 9.42 -9.88
N THR A 103 3.69 9.78 -10.65
CA THR A 103 2.29 9.76 -10.23
C THR A 103 1.84 8.39 -9.74
N PHE A 104 2.31 7.30 -10.36
CA PHE A 104 1.94 5.95 -9.94
C PHE A 104 2.53 5.61 -8.57
N GLU A 105 3.83 5.85 -8.35
CA GLU A 105 4.45 5.64 -7.03
C GLU A 105 3.79 6.48 -5.94
N ARG A 106 3.50 7.75 -6.23
CA ARG A 106 2.82 8.65 -5.32
C ARG A 106 1.42 8.13 -4.95
N GLN A 107 0.64 7.67 -5.93
CA GLN A 107 -0.68 7.09 -5.71
C GLN A 107 -0.61 5.79 -4.89
N MET A 108 0.36 4.92 -5.15
CA MET A 108 0.54 3.69 -4.36
C MET A 108 1.00 3.99 -2.93
N TYR A 109 1.82 5.01 -2.74
CA TYR A 109 2.20 5.51 -1.41
C TYR A 109 0.95 6.00 -0.65
N LEU A 110 0.10 6.81 -1.28
CA LEU A 110 -1.17 7.24 -0.68
C LEU A 110 -2.09 6.07 -0.34
N ALA A 111 -2.22 5.11 -1.26
CA ALA A 111 -3.02 3.91 -1.06
C ALA A 111 -2.55 3.08 0.16
N LYS A 112 -1.25 3.08 0.44
CA LYS A 112 -0.63 2.42 1.60
C LYS A 112 -0.82 3.21 2.90
N GLU A 113 -0.50 4.49 2.92
CA GLU A 113 -0.40 5.27 4.17
C GLU A 113 -1.77 5.68 4.74
N LEU A 114 -2.79 5.85 3.90
CA LEU A 114 -4.12 6.31 4.33
C LEU A 114 -5.02 5.23 4.94
N GLN A 115 -4.55 3.99 5.00
CA GLN A 115 -5.29 2.88 5.61
C GLN A 115 -5.35 2.99 7.15
N GLY A 116 -4.34 3.62 7.78
CA GLY A 116 -4.27 3.76 9.23
C GLY A 116 -5.19 4.85 9.80
N GLY A 117 -5.66 5.78 8.96
CA GLY A 117 -6.55 6.87 9.38
C GLY A 117 -5.92 7.97 10.25
N ASP A 118 -4.60 7.91 10.45
CA ASP A 118 -3.88 8.85 11.30
C ASP A 118 -3.44 10.12 10.58
N LEU A 119 -3.31 10.06 9.26
CA LEU A 119 -2.80 11.15 8.41
C LEU A 119 -3.92 11.94 7.75
N ASP A 120 -3.79 13.26 7.73
CA ASP A 120 -4.59 14.13 6.87
C ASP A 120 -3.84 14.50 5.56
N ILE A 121 -4.49 15.30 4.71
CA ILE A 121 -3.94 15.69 3.41
C ILE A 121 -2.74 16.64 3.60
N GLU A 122 -2.77 17.46 4.64
CA GLU A 122 -1.72 18.38 5.02
C GLU A 122 -0.45 17.63 5.45
N ASP A 123 -0.58 16.60 6.29
CA ASP A 123 0.51 15.71 6.69
C ASP A 123 1.19 15.07 5.47
N LEU A 124 0.37 14.56 4.54
CA LEU A 124 0.85 13.93 3.31
C LEU A 124 1.51 14.95 2.37
N SER A 125 0.98 16.17 2.31
CA SER A 125 1.54 17.28 1.53
C SER A 125 2.93 17.67 2.06
N GLU A 126 3.10 17.68 3.38
CA GLU A 126 4.39 17.93 4.05
C GLU A 126 5.40 16.80 3.85
N ARG A 127 4.95 15.53 3.84
CA ARG A 127 5.83 14.37 3.59
C ARG A 127 6.27 14.24 2.13
N LEU A 128 5.36 14.50 1.19
CA LEU A 128 5.59 14.29 -0.25
C LEU A 128 6.04 15.56 -0.98
N TRP A 129 6.11 16.71 -0.32
CA TRP A 129 6.55 17.97 -0.91
C TRP A 129 5.77 18.33 -2.20
N VAL A 130 4.50 17.94 -2.24
CA VAL A 130 3.54 18.29 -3.30
C VAL A 130 2.47 19.21 -2.73
N SER A 131 1.64 19.77 -3.60
CA SER A 131 0.52 20.59 -3.14
C SER A 131 -0.64 19.70 -2.72
N THR A 132 -1.45 20.16 -1.76
CA THR A 132 -2.71 19.50 -1.38
C THR A 132 -3.62 19.28 -2.59
N ARG A 133 -3.66 20.22 -3.55
CA ARG A 133 -4.37 20.07 -4.83
C ARG A 133 -3.90 18.86 -5.64
N THR A 134 -2.60 18.60 -5.70
CA THR A 134 -2.06 17.42 -6.39
C THR A 134 -2.51 16.13 -5.71
N LEU A 135 -2.48 16.11 -4.38
CA LEU A 135 -2.95 14.95 -3.61
C LEU A 135 -4.46 14.71 -3.81
N GLU A 136 -5.26 15.76 -3.89
CA GLU A 136 -6.69 15.68 -4.18
C GLU A 136 -6.97 15.04 -5.55
N GLU A 137 -6.19 15.39 -6.57
CA GLU A 137 -6.27 14.77 -7.90
C GLU A 137 -5.89 13.28 -7.85
N ASP A 138 -4.85 12.92 -7.09
CA ASP A 138 -4.46 11.51 -6.90
C ASP A 138 -5.53 10.72 -6.15
N LEU A 139 -6.12 11.30 -5.11
CA LEU A 139 -7.21 10.68 -4.35
C LEU A 139 -8.46 10.48 -5.21
N LYS A 140 -8.79 11.42 -6.10
CA LYS A 140 -9.89 11.27 -7.04
C LYS A 140 -9.69 10.06 -7.96
N LYS A 141 -8.47 9.85 -8.46
CA LYS A 141 -8.11 8.68 -9.28
C LYS A 141 -8.20 7.37 -8.50
N LEU A 142 -7.69 7.36 -7.27
CA LEU A 142 -7.79 6.19 -6.38
C LEU A 142 -9.25 5.80 -6.07
N ARG A 143 -10.19 6.76 -6.08
CA ARG A 143 -11.63 6.50 -5.91
C ARG A 143 -12.32 5.96 -7.17
N GLY A 144 -11.62 5.90 -8.31
CA GLY A 144 -12.25 5.60 -9.60
C GLY A 144 -13.22 6.70 -10.07
N LEU A 145 -13.07 7.93 -9.56
CA LEU A 145 -13.90 9.09 -9.96
C LEU A 145 -13.28 9.86 -11.14
N ASP A 146 -12.38 9.22 -11.87
CA ASP A 146 -11.67 9.75 -13.03
C ASP A 146 -12.02 8.93 -14.28
N GLU A 147 -11.95 9.55 -15.46
CA GLU A 147 -12.21 8.87 -16.73
C GLU A 147 -11.10 7.86 -17.07
N ASP A 148 -9.90 8.06 -16.49
CA ASP A 148 -8.74 7.18 -16.61
C ASP A 148 -8.37 6.60 -15.22
N PRO A 149 -9.07 5.53 -14.77
CA PRO A 149 -8.80 4.92 -13.46
C PRO A 149 -7.44 4.25 -13.44
N ILE A 150 -6.83 4.15 -12.25
CA ILE A 150 -5.55 3.46 -12.08
C ILE A 150 -5.73 1.99 -12.47
N GLN A 151 -4.90 1.52 -13.39
CA GLN A 151 -4.86 0.12 -13.78
C GLN A 151 -3.50 -0.49 -13.47
N ILE A 152 -3.50 -1.68 -12.89
CA ILE A 152 -2.30 -2.50 -12.76
C ILE A 152 -2.53 -3.83 -13.46
N LEU A 153 -1.68 -4.13 -14.45
CA LEU A 153 -1.73 -5.37 -15.22
C LEU A 153 -3.13 -5.69 -15.78
N GLY A 154 -3.82 -4.65 -16.25
CA GLY A 154 -5.17 -4.74 -16.84
C GLY A 154 -6.32 -4.72 -15.82
N ARG A 155 -6.04 -4.67 -14.51
CA ARG A 155 -7.05 -4.61 -13.45
C ARG A 155 -7.23 -3.21 -12.92
N LYS A 156 -8.47 -2.81 -12.67
CA LYS A 156 -8.76 -1.52 -12.02
C LYS A 156 -8.43 -1.58 -10.54
N PHE A 157 -7.66 -0.60 -10.08
CA PHE A 157 -7.36 -0.36 -8.67
C PHE A 157 -8.22 0.80 -8.17
N GLU A 158 -9.28 0.45 -7.43
CA GLU A 158 -10.26 1.41 -6.91
C GLU A 158 -10.45 1.18 -5.40
N ILE A 159 -10.41 2.27 -4.64
CA ILE A 159 -10.75 2.34 -3.22
C ILE A 159 -12.04 3.14 -3.13
N ARG A 160 -13.18 2.45 -3.25
CA ARG A 160 -14.51 3.09 -3.35
C ARG A 160 -14.99 3.64 -2.01
N ASP A 161 -14.53 2.99 -0.96
CA ASP A 161 -14.97 3.09 0.40
C ASP A 161 -14.04 4.09 1.13
N MET A 162 -14.18 5.38 0.80
CA MET A 162 -13.35 6.47 1.33
C MET A 162 -14.20 7.55 2.00
N GLU A 163 -14.08 7.68 3.32
CA GLU A 163 -14.81 8.67 4.12
C GLU A 163 -13.93 9.88 4.45
N ARG A 164 -14.54 11.06 4.52
CA ARG A 164 -13.92 12.26 5.07
C ARG A 164 -14.55 12.61 6.40
N LYS A 165 -13.73 12.69 7.44
CA LYS A 165 -14.17 13.14 8.77
C LYS A 165 -13.14 14.08 9.36
N ASN A 166 -13.53 15.33 9.61
CA ASN A 166 -12.66 16.36 10.21
C ASN A 166 -11.31 16.55 9.47
N GLY A 167 -11.33 16.61 8.13
CA GLY A 167 -10.10 16.75 7.31
C GLY A 167 -9.33 15.45 7.08
N LYS A 168 -9.55 14.42 7.91
CA LYS A 168 -8.96 13.09 7.72
C LYS A 168 -9.64 12.33 6.59
N VAL A 169 -8.82 11.65 5.80
CA VAL A 169 -9.26 10.72 4.77
C VAL A 169 -9.11 9.30 5.33
N LEU A 170 -10.22 8.61 5.52
CA LEU A 170 -10.26 7.25 6.04
C LEU A 170 -10.62 6.30 4.91
N PHE A 171 -9.83 5.24 4.73
CA PHE A 171 -10.24 4.13 3.88
C PHE A 171 -10.99 3.13 4.74
N SER A 172 -12.26 2.87 4.42
CA SER A 172 -12.99 1.75 5.03
C SER A 172 -12.57 0.39 4.44
N SER A 173 -11.75 0.42 3.40
CA SER A 173 -11.12 -0.73 2.76
C SER A 173 -9.62 -0.78 3.06
N THR A 174 -9.13 -1.91 3.59
CA THR A 174 -7.69 -2.15 3.82
C THR A 174 -7.01 -2.76 2.58
N VAL A 175 -7.41 -2.35 1.38
CA VAL A 175 -6.79 -2.84 0.13
C VAL A 175 -5.35 -2.35 0.07
N HIS A 176 -4.41 -3.27 0.16
CA HIS A 176 -2.98 -2.97 0.06
C HIS A 176 -2.48 -3.13 -1.39
N PRO A 177 -1.78 -2.12 -1.94
CA PRO A 177 -1.07 -2.30 -3.20
C PRO A 177 0.15 -3.21 -2.97
N PHE A 178 0.06 -4.47 -3.37
CA PHE A 178 1.15 -5.43 -3.25
C PHE A 178 1.59 -5.91 -4.64
N PHE A 179 2.78 -5.47 -5.08
CA PHE A 179 3.36 -5.85 -6.37
C PHE A 179 4.68 -6.58 -6.15
N LEU A 180 4.72 -7.86 -6.50
CA LEU A 180 5.86 -8.72 -6.26
C LEU A 180 6.55 -9.09 -7.57
N THR A 181 7.87 -8.94 -7.61
CA THR A 181 8.72 -9.37 -8.73
C THR A 181 9.27 -10.77 -8.49
N TRP A 182 8.37 -11.74 -8.30
CA TRP A 182 8.74 -13.13 -8.03
C TRP A 182 9.24 -13.85 -9.29
N ASN A 183 10.25 -14.71 -9.10
CA ASN A 183 10.61 -15.69 -10.13
C ASN A 183 9.54 -16.80 -10.22
N LEU A 184 9.53 -17.55 -11.34
CA LEU A 184 8.48 -18.57 -11.57
C LEU A 184 8.44 -19.65 -10.49
N THR A 185 9.58 -20.02 -9.88
CA THR A 185 9.61 -21.01 -8.80
C THR A 185 8.94 -20.48 -7.53
N GLN A 186 9.16 -19.20 -7.19
CA GLN A 186 8.46 -18.55 -6.07
C GLN A 186 6.95 -18.49 -6.32
N VAL A 187 6.54 -18.20 -7.55
CA VAL A 187 5.12 -18.22 -7.95
C VAL A 187 4.51 -19.62 -7.77
N ILE A 188 5.19 -20.68 -8.25
CA ILE A 188 4.72 -22.06 -8.08
C ILE A 188 4.58 -22.41 -6.59
N ALA A 189 5.59 -22.07 -5.78
CA ALA A 189 5.56 -22.33 -4.35
C ALA A 189 4.39 -21.62 -3.66
N ALA A 190 4.14 -20.35 -4.00
CA ALA A 190 3.03 -19.59 -3.46
C ALA A 190 1.67 -20.16 -3.88
N LEU A 191 1.48 -20.48 -5.17
CA LEU A 191 0.24 -21.08 -5.67
C LEU A 191 -0.08 -22.42 -4.98
N LYS A 192 0.93 -23.28 -4.77
CA LYS A 192 0.76 -24.53 -4.02
C LYS A 192 0.40 -24.30 -2.56
N GLY A 193 1.08 -23.36 -1.90
CA GLY A 193 0.75 -22.99 -0.53
C GLY A 193 -0.70 -22.50 -0.41
N LEU A 194 -1.14 -21.67 -1.36
CA LEU A 194 -2.53 -21.21 -1.42
C LEU A 194 -3.49 -22.38 -1.65
N GLN A 195 -3.19 -23.30 -2.58
CA GLN A 195 -3.99 -24.50 -2.79
C GLN A 195 -4.18 -25.33 -1.52
N MET A 196 -3.11 -25.54 -0.75
CA MET A 196 -3.19 -26.25 0.55
C MET A 196 -4.04 -25.47 1.56
N MET A 197 -3.92 -24.14 1.59
CA MET A 197 -4.73 -23.29 2.48
C MET A 197 -6.22 -23.30 2.14
N MET A 198 -6.61 -23.68 0.91
CA MET A 198 -8.01 -23.84 0.53
C MET A 198 -8.71 -24.99 1.27
N GLU A 199 -7.96 -25.93 1.85
CA GLU A 199 -8.51 -27.00 2.70
C GLU A 199 -9.03 -26.47 4.03
N ASN A 200 -8.58 -25.28 4.47
CA ASN A 200 -9.07 -24.65 5.68
C ASN A 200 -10.32 -23.80 5.35
N PRO A 201 -11.52 -24.16 5.85
CA PRO A 201 -12.76 -23.44 5.54
C PRO A 201 -12.72 -21.94 5.90
N LEU A 202 -11.94 -21.56 6.92
CA LEU A 202 -11.79 -20.17 7.35
C LEU A 202 -10.99 -19.33 6.37
N MET A 203 -10.04 -19.95 5.66
CA MET A 203 -9.10 -19.29 4.77
C MET A 203 -9.44 -19.45 3.29
N LYS A 204 -10.31 -20.41 2.96
CA LYS A 204 -10.59 -20.87 1.60
C LYS A 204 -10.86 -19.73 0.63
N ALA A 205 -11.85 -18.88 0.91
CA ALA A 205 -12.22 -17.79 0.00
C ALA A 205 -11.05 -16.80 -0.23
N TYR A 206 -10.28 -16.49 0.82
CA TYR A 206 -9.11 -15.61 0.73
C TYR A 206 -7.98 -16.26 -0.09
N ALA A 207 -7.74 -17.56 0.12
CA ALA A 207 -6.72 -18.32 -0.58
C ALA A 207 -7.07 -18.48 -2.08
N GLU A 208 -8.33 -18.82 -2.40
CA GLU A 208 -8.85 -18.94 -3.76
C GLU A 208 -8.63 -17.64 -4.54
N LYS A 209 -9.14 -16.53 -4.02
CA LYS A 209 -8.99 -15.24 -4.71
C LYS A 209 -7.54 -14.80 -4.84
N SER A 210 -6.72 -15.02 -3.80
CA SER A 210 -5.30 -14.67 -3.85
C SER A 210 -4.57 -15.48 -4.92
N ALA A 211 -4.92 -16.75 -5.10
CA ALA A 211 -4.36 -17.60 -6.15
C ALA A 211 -4.81 -17.11 -7.54
N GLU A 212 -6.08 -16.73 -7.70
CA GLU A 212 -6.58 -16.13 -8.93
C GLU A 212 -5.82 -14.83 -9.25
N ASP A 213 -5.73 -13.91 -8.28
CA ASP A 213 -5.08 -12.61 -8.48
C ASP A 213 -3.59 -12.76 -8.78
N LEU A 214 -2.90 -13.73 -8.17
CA LEU A 214 -1.52 -14.07 -8.52
C LEU A 214 -1.42 -14.65 -9.94
N TRP A 215 -2.28 -15.61 -10.28
CA TRP A 215 -2.30 -16.25 -11.60
C TRP A 215 -2.56 -15.25 -12.73
N MET A 216 -3.47 -14.31 -12.52
CA MET A 216 -3.87 -13.33 -13.53
C MET A 216 -2.76 -12.33 -13.86
N GLN A 217 -1.83 -12.09 -12.94
CA GLN A 217 -0.66 -11.23 -13.18
C GLN A 217 0.41 -11.90 -14.06
N LEU A 218 0.34 -13.22 -14.26
CA LEU A 218 1.31 -13.95 -15.08
C LEU A 218 1.06 -13.74 -16.57
N SER A 219 2.16 -13.58 -17.31
CA SER A 219 2.13 -13.65 -18.77
C SER A 219 1.73 -15.03 -19.26
N SER A 220 1.27 -15.14 -20.50
CA SER A 220 0.96 -16.43 -21.14
C SER A 220 2.15 -17.39 -21.10
N PHE A 221 3.37 -16.87 -21.26
CA PHE A 221 4.60 -17.65 -21.11
C PHE A 221 4.73 -18.25 -19.70
N GLY A 222 4.54 -17.43 -18.65
CA GLY A 222 4.62 -17.89 -17.26
C GLY A 222 3.60 -18.98 -16.96
N LYS A 223 2.34 -18.77 -17.34
CA LYS A 223 1.24 -19.75 -17.18
C LYS A 223 1.55 -21.07 -17.88
N ASN A 224 1.97 -21.01 -19.15
CA ASN A 224 2.33 -22.20 -19.93
C ASN A 224 3.52 -22.94 -19.32
N ARG A 225 4.53 -22.21 -18.84
CA ARG A 225 5.70 -22.83 -18.21
C ARG A 225 5.34 -23.53 -16.91
N ILE A 226 4.48 -22.95 -16.08
CA ILE A 226 3.99 -23.59 -14.86
C ILE A 226 3.24 -24.88 -15.21
N LEU A 227 2.27 -24.82 -16.11
CA LEU A 227 1.51 -26.01 -16.55
C LEU A 227 2.44 -27.11 -17.09
N GLN A 228 3.42 -26.74 -17.91
CA GLN A 228 4.41 -27.66 -18.44
C GLN A 228 5.23 -28.32 -17.32
N VAL A 229 5.79 -27.52 -16.41
CA VAL A 229 6.62 -28.02 -15.30
C VAL A 229 5.81 -28.92 -14.38
N SER A 230 4.59 -28.51 -14.02
CA SER A 230 3.68 -29.30 -13.20
C SER A 230 3.34 -30.64 -13.85
N LYS A 231 2.99 -30.65 -15.14
CA LYS A 231 2.60 -31.87 -15.85
C LYS A 231 3.76 -32.79 -16.19
N GLU A 232 4.85 -32.24 -16.72
CA GLU A 232 5.93 -33.02 -17.35
C GLU A 232 7.07 -33.34 -16.39
N LEU A 233 7.37 -32.45 -15.44
CA LEU A 233 8.51 -32.62 -14.53
C LEU A 233 8.08 -33.07 -13.13
N ILE A 234 7.02 -32.47 -12.58
CA ILE A 234 6.52 -32.77 -11.23
C ILE A 234 5.48 -33.90 -11.26
N GLN A 235 4.80 -34.09 -12.39
CA GLN A 235 3.72 -35.08 -12.60
C GLN A 235 2.54 -34.88 -11.62
N GLU A 236 2.14 -33.62 -11.42
CA GLU A 236 0.98 -33.27 -10.60
C GLU A 236 -0.27 -32.98 -11.45
N ASP A 237 -1.44 -33.06 -10.81
CA ASP A 237 -2.70 -32.64 -11.40
C ASP A 237 -2.70 -31.13 -11.70
N THR A 238 -3.04 -30.76 -12.93
CA THR A 238 -3.10 -29.38 -13.40
C THR A 238 -4.49 -28.75 -13.27
N ALA A 239 -5.50 -29.50 -12.82
CA ALA A 239 -6.88 -29.01 -12.70
C ALA A 239 -7.00 -27.71 -11.88
N PHE A 240 -6.18 -27.58 -10.83
CA PHE A 240 -6.10 -26.35 -10.03
C PHE A 240 -5.75 -25.12 -10.88
N TYR A 241 -4.65 -25.17 -11.64
CA TYR A 241 -4.21 -24.06 -12.47
C TYR A 241 -5.18 -23.75 -13.61
N GLU A 242 -5.82 -24.79 -14.16
CA GLU A 242 -6.84 -24.66 -15.20
C GLU A 242 -8.11 -23.97 -14.69
N ALA A 243 -8.49 -24.21 -13.43
CA ALA A 243 -9.60 -23.51 -12.79
C ALA A 243 -9.31 -22.01 -12.64
N LEU A 244 -8.09 -21.63 -12.23
CA LEU A 244 -7.68 -20.22 -12.09
C LEU A 244 -7.76 -19.44 -13.42
N ALA A 245 -7.60 -20.12 -14.56
CA ALA A 245 -7.71 -19.49 -15.88
C ALA A 245 -9.13 -19.07 -16.28
N ARG A 246 -10.16 -19.53 -15.55
CA ARG A 246 -11.58 -19.26 -15.85
C ARG A 246 -12.17 -18.10 -15.03
N SER A 247 -11.40 -17.47 -14.14
CA SER A 247 -11.88 -16.34 -13.33
C SER A 247 -12.02 -15.06 -14.18
N GLU A 248 -13.19 -14.41 -14.12
CA GLU A 248 -13.57 -13.23 -14.92
C GLU A 248 -13.49 -11.90 -14.13
N SER A 249 -12.93 -11.90 -12.92
CA SER A 249 -13.00 -10.72 -12.04
C SER A 249 -11.94 -9.67 -12.41
N ASP A 250 -12.35 -8.52 -12.96
CA ASP A 250 -11.47 -7.43 -13.43
C ASP A 250 -11.01 -6.41 -12.34
N ALA A 251 -11.41 -6.60 -11.09
CA ALA A 251 -11.15 -5.65 -10.01
C ALA A 251 -10.49 -6.30 -8.79
N PHE A 252 -9.63 -5.53 -8.11
CA PHE A 252 -9.19 -5.86 -6.76
C PHE A 252 -10.42 -5.86 -5.82
N LEU A 253 -10.60 -6.92 -5.05
CA LEU A 253 -11.74 -7.07 -4.15
C LEU A 253 -11.38 -6.58 -2.74
N GLU A 254 -12.24 -5.74 -2.19
CA GLU A 254 -12.20 -5.35 -0.78
C GLU A 254 -12.61 -6.54 0.10
N GLU A 255 -12.18 -6.57 1.35
CA GLU A 255 -12.49 -7.66 2.30
C GLU A 255 -13.99 -7.93 2.42
N LYS A 256 -14.83 -6.90 2.31
CA LYS A 256 -16.28 -7.04 2.35
C LYS A 256 -16.86 -7.85 1.17
N ARG A 257 -16.12 -8.05 0.10
CA ARG A 257 -16.56 -8.80 -1.10
C ARG A 257 -16.20 -10.29 -1.05
N PHE A 258 -15.44 -10.71 -0.03
CA PHE A 258 -15.18 -12.13 0.27
C PHE A 258 -16.31 -12.77 1.08
N LYS A 259 -17.35 -12.01 1.41
CA LYS A 259 -18.48 -12.45 2.23
C LYS A 259 -19.41 -13.37 1.45
N THR A 260 -19.40 -14.65 1.78
CA THR A 260 -20.54 -15.54 1.55
C THR A 260 -21.27 -15.73 2.88
N THR A 261 -22.55 -16.13 2.88
CA THR A 261 -23.20 -16.54 4.15
C THR A 261 -22.91 -18.00 4.46
N ASP A 262 -22.30 -18.73 3.53
CA ASP A 262 -21.94 -20.15 3.66
C ASP A 262 -20.64 -20.34 4.43
N GLY A 263 -20.63 -21.34 5.32
CA GLY A 263 -19.47 -21.71 6.10
C GLY A 263 -19.04 -20.65 7.13
N PRO A 264 -17.78 -20.69 7.59
CA PRO A 264 -17.21 -19.74 8.55
C PRO A 264 -16.65 -18.45 7.90
N SER A 265 -17.17 -18.05 6.74
CA SER A 265 -16.65 -16.97 5.89
C SER A 265 -16.36 -15.64 6.60
N VAL A 266 -17.22 -15.21 7.54
CA VAL A 266 -17.05 -13.94 8.27
C VAL A 266 -16.18 -14.05 9.51
N LEU A 267 -15.90 -15.28 9.99
CA LEU A 267 -15.21 -15.49 11.26
C LEU A 267 -13.77 -14.95 11.24
N MET A 268 -13.09 -14.99 10.08
CA MET A 268 -11.72 -14.48 9.96
C MET A 268 -11.68 -12.96 10.16
N ASP A 269 -12.58 -12.22 9.51
CA ASP A 269 -12.74 -10.78 9.70
C ASP A 269 -13.16 -10.46 11.14
N CYS A 270 -14.11 -11.22 11.69
CA CYS A 270 -14.58 -11.02 13.07
C CYS A 270 -13.49 -11.28 14.10
N MET A 271 -12.65 -12.29 13.89
CA MET A 271 -11.48 -12.56 14.73
C MET A 271 -10.44 -11.45 14.63
N LYS A 272 -10.16 -10.97 13.41
CA LYS A 272 -9.18 -9.90 13.17
C LYS A 272 -9.60 -8.58 13.79
N ASN A 273 -10.88 -8.24 13.69
CA ASN A 273 -11.41 -6.91 14.05
C ASN A 273 -12.30 -6.91 15.30
N GLU A 274 -12.30 -8.00 16.08
CA GLU A 274 -13.08 -8.16 17.32
C GLU A 274 -14.59 -7.87 17.15
N LYS A 275 -15.15 -8.25 15.99
CA LYS A 275 -16.57 -8.00 15.66
C LYS A 275 -17.46 -9.12 16.20
N SER A 276 -18.70 -8.75 16.54
CA SER A 276 -19.76 -9.72 16.79
C SER A 276 -20.34 -10.29 15.50
N PHE A 277 -20.84 -11.52 15.56
CA PHE A 277 -21.46 -12.19 14.42
C PHE A 277 -22.53 -13.20 14.87
N PHE A 278 -23.22 -13.79 13.89
CA PHE A 278 -24.21 -14.84 14.05
C PHE A 278 -23.78 -16.07 13.27
N MET A 279 -24.15 -17.27 13.73
CA MET A 279 -23.86 -18.49 12.99
C MET A 279 -24.91 -19.59 13.14
N VAL A 280 -24.98 -20.44 12.13
CA VAL A 280 -25.66 -21.74 12.18
C VAL A 280 -24.59 -22.82 12.30
N TYR A 281 -24.64 -23.59 13.39
CA TYR A 281 -23.64 -24.59 13.74
C TYR A 281 -24.25 -26.00 13.76
N LEU A 282 -23.53 -26.98 13.21
CA LEU A 282 -23.93 -28.39 13.20
C LEU A 282 -23.42 -29.10 14.47
N GLU A 283 -24.33 -29.61 15.28
CA GLU A 283 -24.06 -30.40 16.48
C GLU A 283 -23.63 -31.83 16.16
N GLU A 284 -23.09 -32.54 17.15
CA GLU A 284 -22.55 -33.90 16.96
C GLU A 284 -23.65 -34.92 16.67
N ASP A 285 -24.85 -34.65 17.17
CA ASP A 285 -26.06 -35.41 16.90
C ASP A 285 -26.67 -35.10 15.51
N GLY A 286 -26.05 -34.21 14.74
CA GLY A 286 -26.50 -33.79 13.42
C GLY A 286 -27.58 -32.69 13.44
N SER A 287 -27.97 -32.19 14.61
CA SER A 287 -28.90 -31.06 14.70
C SER A 287 -28.20 -29.74 14.39
N ALA A 288 -28.94 -28.78 13.82
CA ALA A 288 -28.43 -27.44 13.57
C ALA A 288 -28.89 -26.49 14.69
N VAL A 289 -27.95 -25.77 15.29
CA VAL A 289 -28.22 -24.75 16.32
C VAL A 289 -27.87 -23.36 15.81
N PHE A 290 -28.65 -22.38 16.25
CA PHE A 290 -28.41 -20.98 15.95
C PHE A 290 -27.69 -20.32 17.12
N LEU A 291 -26.51 -19.75 16.87
CA LEU A 291 -25.72 -19.06 17.89
C LEU A 291 -25.78 -17.54 17.64
N GLU A 292 -26.26 -16.83 18.66
CA GLU A 292 -26.48 -15.38 18.63
C GLU A 292 -25.34 -14.63 19.32
N GLU A 293 -25.03 -13.43 18.81
CA GLU A 293 -24.10 -12.46 19.41
C GLU A 293 -22.72 -13.07 19.71
N CYS A 294 -22.23 -13.89 18.78
CA CYS A 294 -20.98 -14.60 18.93
C CYS A 294 -19.79 -13.63 18.85
N ARG A 295 -18.75 -13.88 19.66
CA ARG A 295 -17.45 -13.21 19.60
C ARG A 295 -16.32 -14.21 19.71
N CYS A 296 -15.31 -14.08 18.86
CA CYS A 296 -14.12 -14.93 18.91
C CYS A 296 -13.31 -14.62 20.18
N ILE A 297 -12.85 -15.66 20.90
CA ILE A 297 -11.95 -15.51 22.05
C ILE A 297 -10.50 -15.47 21.55
N PRO A 298 -9.75 -14.37 21.75
CA PRO A 298 -8.37 -14.24 21.28
C PRO A 298 -7.44 -15.35 21.79
N GLY A 299 -6.47 -15.76 20.96
CA GLY A 299 -5.47 -16.77 21.32
C GLY A 299 -5.96 -18.23 21.35
N THR A 300 -7.22 -18.49 20.99
CA THR A 300 -7.80 -19.85 21.02
C THR A 300 -7.81 -20.57 19.67
N TYR A 301 -7.43 -19.89 18.58
CA TYR A 301 -7.32 -20.48 17.25
C TYR A 301 -6.28 -21.60 17.20
N LYS A 302 -6.66 -22.76 16.65
CA LYS A 302 -5.80 -23.94 16.50
C LYS A 302 -5.83 -24.53 15.09
N GLY A 303 -6.09 -23.71 14.07
CA GLY A 303 -6.13 -24.15 12.67
C GLY A 303 -7.51 -24.62 12.23
N SER A 304 -8.10 -25.58 12.93
CA SER A 304 -9.40 -26.17 12.59
C SER A 304 -10.55 -25.74 13.49
N PHE A 305 -10.25 -25.08 14.62
CA PHE A 305 -11.24 -24.59 15.56
C PHE A 305 -10.77 -23.32 16.27
N LEU A 306 -11.72 -22.65 16.91
CA LEU A 306 -11.50 -21.59 17.90
C LEU A 306 -12.57 -21.66 19.01
N LYS A 307 -12.38 -20.92 20.09
CA LYS A 307 -13.44 -20.73 21.09
C LYS A 307 -14.18 -19.42 20.83
N ILE A 308 -15.50 -19.46 20.99
CA ILE A 308 -16.36 -18.27 20.96
C ILE A 308 -17.02 -18.07 22.32
N GLU A 309 -17.30 -16.83 22.64
CA GLU A 309 -18.35 -16.45 23.57
C GLU A 309 -19.64 -16.21 22.77
N TYR A 310 -20.77 -16.66 23.29
CA TYR A 310 -22.10 -16.43 22.74
C TYR A 310 -23.09 -16.28 23.90
N LYS A 311 -24.35 -15.95 23.60
CA LYS A 311 -25.37 -15.62 24.62
C LYS A 311 -25.50 -16.60 25.79
N GLU A 312 -25.26 -17.89 25.57
CA GLU A 312 -25.43 -18.94 26.60
C GLU A 312 -24.10 -19.42 27.20
N GLY A 313 -22.96 -18.84 26.82
CA GLY A 313 -21.66 -19.12 27.43
C GLY A 313 -20.50 -19.22 26.43
N VAL A 314 -19.54 -20.10 26.72
CA VAL A 314 -18.35 -20.30 25.91
C VAL A 314 -18.41 -21.66 25.23
N ARG A 315 -18.06 -21.71 23.94
CA ARG A 315 -18.08 -22.94 23.14
C ARG A 315 -16.86 -23.04 22.25
N THR A 316 -16.37 -24.27 22.06
CA THR A 316 -15.39 -24.58 21.01
C THR A 316 -16.13 -24.84 19.70
N VAL A 317 -15.77 -24.12 18.64
CA VAL A 317 -16.38 -24.20 17.31
C VAL A 317 -15.36 -24.73 16.32
N PHE A 318 -15.68 -25.87 15.72
CA PHE A 318 -14.93 -26.46 14.60
C PHE A 318 -15.44 -25.90 13.27
N PHE A 319 -14.53 -25.45 12.40
CA PHE A 319 -14.87 -24.69 11.19
C PHE A 319 -15.62 -25.50 10.13
N ASP A 320 -15.37 -26.80 10.06
CA ASP A 320 -16.06 -27.76 9.18
C ASP A 320 -17.53 -27.98 9.57
N ARG A 321 -17.90 -27.61 10.79
CA ARG A 321 -19.27 -27.73 11.33
C ARG A 321 -20.02 -26.40 11.35
N VAL A 322 -19.40 -25.31 10.88
CA VAL A 322 -20.11 -24.06 10.65
C VAL A 322 -20.82 -24.15 9.32
N LEU A 323 -22.15 -24.17 9.34
CA LEU A 323 -22.95 -24.24 8.12
C LEU A 323 -23.05 -22.87 7.47
N ARG A 324 -23.29 -21.83 8.28
CA ARG A 324 -23.45 -20.45 7.83
C ARG A 324 -22.96 -19.46 8.87
N SER A 325 -22.47 -18.30 8.44
CA SER A 325 -22.06 -17.21 9.33
C SER A 325 -22.27 -15.84 8.69
N ALA A 326 -22.66 -14.83 9.47
CA ALA A 326 -22.88 -13.47 9.00
C ALA A 326 -22.77 -12.42 10.13
N TYR A 327 -22.72 -11.12 9.78
CA TYR A 327 -22.60 -10.05 10.77
C TYR A 327 -23.95 -9.73 11.42
N THR A 328 -25.03 -9.89 10.66
CA THR A 328 -26.39 -9.67 11.15
C THR A 328 -27.23 -10.93 11.05
N LYS A 329 -28.32 -10.96 11.81
CA LYS A 329 -29.27 -12.07 11.81
C LYS A 329 -30.02 -12.15 10.47
N GLU A 330 -30.30 -11.01 9.86
CA GLU A 330 -31.02 -10.89 8.58
C GLU A 330 -30.22 -11.48 7.43
N GLU A 331 -28.89 -11.36 7.44
CA GLU A 331 -28.01 -11.95 6.43
C GLU A 331 -28.04 -13.49 6.44
N LEU A 332 -28.52 -14.12 7.53
CA LEU A 332 -28.64 -15.58 7.65
C LEU A 332 -30.00 -16.14 7.26
N TYR A 333 -31.01 -15.31 7.00
CA TYR A 333 -32.31 -15.74 6.46
C TYR A 333 -32.37 -15.49 4.96
#